data_AF-X0XU62-F1
#
_entry.id   AF-X0XU62-F1
#
_cell.length_a   1.000
_cell.length_b   1.000
_cell.length_c   1.000
_cell.angle_alpha   90.00
_cell.angle_beta   90.00
_cell.angle_gamma   90.00
#
_symmetry.space_group_name_H-M   'P 1'
#
loop_
_entity.id
_entity.type
_entity.pdbx_description
1 polymer ?
#
loop_
_entity_poly.entity_id
_entity_poly.type
_entity_poly.pdbx_seq_one_letter_code
_entity_poly.pdbx_strand_id
1 'polypeptide(L)' 'VEATDRKGLLSDITAAIAKSNCDIRSAQVGTKDEIAFDDFDVDVKDLSSLHNLMKEIRKVKGISRVERLDRRSPEKPDRI' A
#
# COMPACT_ATOMS: atom_id res chain seq x y z
N VAL A 1 -1.30 -0.80 -4.62
CA VAL A 1 -2.74 -0.84 -4.20
C VAL A 1 -3.53 -0.16 -5.27
N GLU A 2 -4.68 -0.71 -5.69
CA GLU A 2 -5.58 -0.06 -6.64
C GLU A 2 -6.93 0.24 -5.98
N ALA A 3 -7.49 1.41 -6.25
CA ALA A 3 -8.75 1.85 -5.65
C ALA A 3 -9.46 2.93 -6.49
N THR A 4 -10.77 3.06 -6.34
CA THR A 4 -11.48 4.26 -6.82
C THR A 4 -11.03 5.46 -5.98
N ASP A 5 -10.47 6.48 -6.63
CA ASP A 5 -10.02 7.69 -5.96
C ASP A 5 -11.21 8.47 -5.42
N ARG A 6 -11.10 8.86 -4.16
CA ARG A 6 -12.11 9.65 -3.46
C ARG A 6 -11.45 10.49 -2.39
N LYS A 7 -12.11 11.59 -2.03
CA LYS A 7 -11.70 12.38 -0.87
C LYS A 7 -11.55 11.49 0.37
N GLY A 8 -10.38 11.58 0.99
CA GLY A 8 -10.02 10.84 2.20
C GLY A 8 -9.47 9.42 1.97
N LEU A 9 -9.38 8.93 0.73
CA LEU A 9 -8.87 7.59 0.43
C LEU A 9 -7.48 7.36 1.05
N LEU A 10 -6.51 8.23 0.72
CA LEU A 10 -5.15 8.11 1.23
C LEU A 10 -5.08 8.16 2.77
N SER A 11 -5.93 8.98 3.39
CA SER A 11 -6.03 9.05 4.85
C SER A 11 -6.57 7.74 5.45
N ASP A 12 -7.57 7.12 4.81
CA ASP A 12 -8.14 5.86 5.29
C ASP A 12 -7.14 4.70 5.13
N ILE A 13 -6.38 4.68 4.02
CA ILE A 13 -5.34 3.68 3.77
C ILE A 13 -4.21 3.82 4.80
N THR A 14 -3.67 5.02 5.00
CA THR A 14 -2.60 5.26 5.98
C THR A 14 -3.05 4.99 7.42
N ALA A 15 -4.31 5.27 7.76
CA ALA A 15 -4.88 4.88 9.05
C ALA A 15 -4.98 3.35 9.21
N ALA A 16 -5.30 2.60 8.15
CA ALA A 16 -5.29 1.14 8.17
C ALA A 16 -3.86 0.58 8.39
N ILE A 17 -2.85 1.19 7.75
CA ILE A 17 -1.43 0.82 7.93
C ILE A 17 -0.97 1.08 9.38
N ALA A 18 -1.32 2.23 9.95
CA ALA A 18 -0.96 2.57 11.32
C ALA A 18 -1.58 1.60 12.35
N LYS A 19 -2.80 1.11 12.09
CA LYS A 19 -3.47 0.11 12.95
C LYS A 19 -2.78 -1.25 12.97
N SER A 20 -2.05 -1.62 11.92
CA SER A 20 -1.33 -2.90 11.85
C SER A 20 0.09 -2.85 12.44
N ASN A 21 0.47 -1.77 13.14
CA ASN A 21 1.78 -1.62 13.80
C ASN A 21 2.96 -1.83 12.82
N CYS A 22 2.80 -1.34 11.59
CA CYS A 22 3.78 -1.39 10.51
C CYS A 22 4.26 0.03 10.21
N ASP A 23 5.56 0.20 9.99
CA ASP A 23 6.15 1.50 9.66
C ASP A 23 6.23 1.67 8.13
N ILE A 24 5.87 2.86 7.63
CA ILE A 24 6.00 3.20 6.21
C ILE A 24 7.40 3.76 5.97
N ARG A 25 8.17 3.12 5.07
CA ARG A 25 9.48 3.61 4.61
C ARG A 25 9.37 4.57 3.44
N SER A 26 8.49 4.25 2.49
CA SER A 26 8.23 5.06 1.32
C SER A 26 6.79 4.87 0.86
N ALA A 27 6.24 5.89 0.20
CA ALA A 27 4.95 5.81 -0.44
C ALA A 27 5.01 6.56 -1.78
N GLN A 28 4.56 5.91 -2.84
CA GLN A 28 4.31 6.52 -4.14
C GLN A 28 2.82 6.44 -4.39
N VAL A 29 2.19 7.58 -4.65
CA VAL A 29 0.75 7.69 -4.82
C VAL A 29 0.46 8.46 -6.09
N GLY A 30 -0.55 8.03 -6.83
CA GLY A 30 -0.93 8.69 -8.07
C GLY A 30 -2.32 8.28 -8.50
N THR A 31 -3.01 9.20 -9.19
CA THR A 31 -4.34 8.95 -9.73
C THR A 31 -4.30 9.02 -11.25
N LYS A 32 -4.94 8.06 -11.91
CA LYS A 32 -5.20 8.09 -13.35
C LYS A 32 -6.61 7.58 -13.61
N ASP A 33 -7.37 8.33 -14.41
CA ASP A 33 -8.74 7.96 -14.81
C ASP A 33 -9.64 7.58 -13.62
N GLU A 34 -9.59 8.39 -12.54
CA GLU A 34 -10.30 8.17 -11.26
C GLU A 34 -9.88 6.93 -10.47
N ILE A 35 -8.81 6.25 -10.88
CA ILE A 35 -8.23 5.12 -10.15
C ILE A 35 -6.93 5.57 -9.48
N ALA A 36 -6.85 5.37 -8.17
CA ALA A 36 -5.65 5.54 -7.37
C ALA A 36 -4.76 4.29 -7.47
N PHE A 37 -3.47 4.52 -7.66
CA PHE A 37 -2.40 3.54 -7.68
C PHE A 37 -1.38 3.93 -6.61
N ASP A 38 -1.44 3.24 -5.47
CA ASP A 38 -0.64 3.56 -4.29
C ASP A 38 0.30 2.41 -3.92
N ASP A 39 1.61 2.66 -3.99
CA ASP A 39 2.64 1.72 -3.60
C ASP A 39 3.27 2.14 -2.27
N PHE A 40 3.14 1.28 -1.27
CA PHE A 40 3.68 1.49 0.08
C PHE A 40 4.79 0.48 0.35
N ASP A 41 6.01 0.98 0.58
CA ASP A 41 7.07 0.17 1.17
C ASP A 41 6.93 0.23 2.68
N VAL A 42 6.67 -0.92 3.29
CA VAL A 42 6.46 -1.04 4.74
C VAL A 42 7.47 -1.98 5.36
N ASP A 43 7.83 -1.71 6.61
CA ASP A 43 8.52 -2.66 7.47
C ASP A 43 7.49 -3.45 8.29
N VAL A 44 7.58 -4.77 8.18
CA VAL A 44 6.69 -5.73 8.87
C VAL A 44 7.52 -6.66 9.74
N LYS A 45 7.04 -6.92 10.96
CA LYS A 45 7.76 -7.75 11.95
C LYS A 45 7.74 -9.24 11.58
N ASP A 46 6.63 -9.69 11.01
CA ASP A 46 6.42 -11.08 10.59
C ASP A 46 5.34 -11.18 9.49
N LEU A 47 5.16 -12.40 8.97
CA LEU A 47 4.17 -12.68 7.93
C LEU A 47 2.72 -12.46 8.42
N SER A 48 2.45 -12.71 9.70
CA SER A 48 1.12 -12.50 10.30
C SER A 48 0.73 -11.02 10.30
N SER A 49 1.68 -10.14 10.63
CA SER A 49 1.52 -8.68 10.60
C SER A 49 1.24 -8.20 9.18
N LEU A 50 1.95 -8.74 8.19
CA LEU A 50 1.69 -8.44 6.77
C LEU A 50 0.29 -8.90 6.33
N HIS A 51 -0.13 -10.11 6.68
CA HIS A 51 -1.46 -10.60 6.35
C HIS A 51 -2.56 -9.75 6.98
N ASN A 52 -2.37 -9.34 8.24
CA ASN A 52 -3.29 -8.43 8.93
C ASN A 52 -3.33 -7.06 8.26
N LEU A 53 -2.18 -6.47 7.93
CA LEU A 53 -2.09 -5.21 7.20
C LEU A 53 -2.87 -5.27 5.88
N MET A 54 -2.60 -6.27 5.03
CA MET A 54 -3.28 -6.42 3.75
C MET A 54 -4.79 -6.64 3.94
N LYS A 55 -5.21 -7.33 5.00
CA LYS A 55 -6.63 -7.51 5.33
C LYS A 55 -7.29 -6.19 5.74
N GLU A 56 -6.64 -5.36 6.53
CA GLU A 56 -7.19 -4.05 6.94
C GLU A 56 -7.28 -3.08 5.77
N ILE A 57 -6.26 -3.03 4.89
CA ILE A 57 -6.33 -2.21 3.67
C ILE A 57 -7.52 -2.64 2.81
N ARG A 58 -7.74 -3.95 2.59
CA ARG A 58 -8.88 -4.45 1.79
C ARG A 58 -10.26 -4.03 2.32
N LYS A 59 -10.38 -3.65 3.60
CA LYS A 59 -11.65 -3.16 4.17
C LYS A 59 -11.91 -1.69 3.88
N VAL A 60 -10.90 -0.94 3.43
CA VAL A 60 -11.06 0.47 3.08
C VAL A 60 -12.00 0.59 1.89
N LYS A 61 -13.03 1.43 2.03
CA LYS A 61 -14.04 1.63 0.99
C LYS A 61 -13.37 2.18 -0.28
N GLY A 62 -13.60 1.50 -1.41
CA GLY A 62 -13.10 1.88 -2.73
C GLY A 62 -11.88 1.08 -3.18
N ILE A 63 -11.26 0.30 -2.31
CA ILE A 63 -10.16 -0.60 -2.68
C ILE A 63 -10.68 -1.69 -3.63
N SER A 64 -10.06 -1.80 -4.81
CA SER A 64 -10.32 -2.85 -5.79
C SER A 64 -9.25 -3.94 -5.76
N ARG A 65 -8.00 -3.59 -5.44
CA ARG A 65 -6.87 -4.55 -5.40
C ARG A 65 -5.85 -4.21 -4.32
N VAL A 66 -5.41 -5.26 -3.61
CA VAL A 66 -4.26 -5.19 -2.69
C VAL A 66 -3.38 -6.40 -2.95
N GLU A 67 -2.15 -6.12 -3.37
CA GLU A 67 -1.13 -7.12 -3.64
C GLU A 67 0.17 -6.81 -2.92
N ARG A 68 0.93 -7.86 -2.64
CA ARG A 68 2.27 -7.77 -2.08
C ARG A 68 3.25 -7.85 -3.24
N LEU A 69 4.08 -6.84 -3.40
CA LEU A 69 5.20 -6.87 -4.34
C LEU A 69 6.43 -7.39 -3.60
N ASP A 70 6.93 -8.56 -3.99
CA ASP A 70 8.21 -9.06 -3.47
C ASP A 70 9.36 -8.38 -4.25
N ARG A 71 9.91 -7.28 -3.72
CA ARG A 71 11.12 -6.60 -4.27
C ARG A 71 12.42 -7.43 -4.16
N ARG A 72 12.35 -8.76 -4.02
CA ARG A 72 13.53 -9.65 -4.01
C ARG A 72 14.15 -9.87 -5.40
N SER A 73 13.57 -9.30 -6.45
CA SER A 73 14.31 -9.04 -7.69
C SER A 73 15.00 -7.67 -7.54
N PRO A 74 16.33 -7.58 -7.69
CA PRO A 74 17.01 -6.29 -7.61
C PRO A 74 16.40 -5.36 -8.65
N GLU A 75 15.91 -4.20 -8.20
CA GLU A 75 15.75 -3.06 -9.09
C GLU A 75 17.11 -2.85 -9.76
N LYS A 76 17.14 -2.92 -11.10
CA LYS A 76 18.35 -2.57 -11.81
C LYS A 76 18.66 -1.12 -11.42
N PRO A 77 19.83 -0.84 -10.82
CA PRO A 77 20.16 0.52 -10.45
C PRO A 77 20.05 1.40 -11.68
N ASP A 78 19.42 2.56 -11.51
CA ASP A 78 19.30 3.57 -12.55
C ASP A 78 20.66 3.72 -13.24
N ARG A 79 20.69 3.40 -14.53
CA ARG A 79 21.88 3.58 -15.36
C ARG A 79 22.14 5.08 -15.43
N ILE A 80 23.14 5.53 -14.68
CA ILE A 80 23.78 6.84 -14.84
C ILE A 80 24.53 6.85 -16.17
#